data_AF-A0A2Z3H490-F1
#
_entry.id   AF-A0A2Z3H490-F1
#
_cell.length_a   1.000
_cell.length_b   1.000
_cell.length_c   1.000
_cell.angle_alpha   90.00
_cell.angle_beta   90.00
_cell.angle_gamma   90.00
#
_symmetry.space_group_name_H-M   'P 1'
#
loop_
_entity.id
_entity.type
_entity.pdbx_description
1 polymer ?
#
loop_
_entity_poly.entity_id
_entity_poly.type
_entity_poly.pdbx_seq_one_letter_code
_entity_poly.pdbx_strand_id
1 'polypeptide(L)'
;MAEPTQPPALPSTADTTPYVPIAWSAVAAATVAGLFAVLLLVLGISAFVNKKPLLIEELLVLPVIGVVLSFAARRLIRNSEGTRTGEALANAAWWLSLVLGLAYFAYLFAISFAVRREAKTEVERWIGLVQKGDPEDAFYLTIPPGARQGVPKNDKIALRGRYGEELLAFKGTDLVKLAQRNGDQFRFTSGEVAEWSYKPGTIDCTSNGEVTCPEGKFPVVVGLKGVEGVTGADVGRQWMIVRPQGGGFIRQDKAERTTYGWMLLMLEANGGAFAKAFVDHVGAGPAGRQYLYRAFVEEGGDTKWLTVARDAFLQIAFAIPTAAAYPNANPGGLPDGFFTAPGGEKSTKLDRFISGWNALGLFEAGRRLKDPGGNVADKDPTLKVTDTAVEVYLPVELPLPNVNKVETARGRLVVATKDPALLEELKQRKAAAVAGEQPSLNPPPDLERWASVRWRVVRVESDLVPVTLGPAAGDARSGGPGGPGH
;
A
#
# COMPACT_ATOMS: atom_id res chain seq x y z
N MET A 1 39.57 -21.04 -106.41
CA MET A 1 39.28 -20.35 -105.14
C MET A 1 39.12 -21.41 -104.07
N ALA A 2 40.10 -21.53 -103.18
CA ALA A 2 40.07 -22.50 -102.09
C ALA A 2 39.47 -21.82 -100.85
N GLU A 3 38.41 -22.40 -100.32
CA GLU A 3 37.71 -21.95 -99.11
C GLU A 3 38.59 -22.25 -97.88
N PRO A 4 38.91 -21.26 -97.03
CA PRO A 4 39.79 -21.46 -95.89
C PRO A 4 39.10 -22.33 -94.84
N THR A 5 39.65 -23.53 -94.62
CA THR A 5 39.17 -24.49 -93.63
C THR A 5 39.39 -23.91 -92.22
N GLN A 6 38.31 -23.63 -91.49
CA GLN A 6 38.36 -23.14 -90.12
C GLN A 6 39.01 -24.21 -89.22
N PRO A 7 40.08 -23.88 -88.46
CA PRO A 7 40.70 -24.84 -87.56
C PRO A 7 39.74 -25.24 -86.43
N PRO A 8 39.79 -26.50 -85.96
CA PRO A 8 38.92 -27.00 -84.91
C PRO A 8 39.12 -26.18 -83.62
N ALA A 9 38.04 -25.53 -83.15
CA ALA A 9 38.04 -24.83 -81.88
C ALA A 9 38.22 -25.83 -80.74
N LEU A 10 39.32 -25.71 -80.00
CA LEU A 10 39.52 -26.45 -78.76
C LEU A 10 38.35 -26.10 -77.81
N PRO A 11 37.71 -27.07 -77.14
CA PRO A 11 36.72 -26.78 -76.13
C PRO A 11 37.38 -25.90 -75.07
N SER A 12 36.80 -24.71 -74.86
CA SER A 12 37.29 -23.75 -73.89
C SER A 12 37.38 -24.42 -72.52
N THR A 13 38.59 -24.63 -72.01
CA THR A 13 38.81 -25.05 -70.62
C THR A 13 38.48 -23.92 -69.63
N ALA A 14 37.86 -22.82 -70.09
CA ALA A 14 37.44 -21.69 -69.27
C ALA A 14 36.11 -21.92 -68.53
N ASP A 15 35.69 -23.17 -68.33
CA ASP A 15 34.71 -23.53 -67.29
C ASP A 15 35.40 -23.76 -65.95
N THR A 16 36.29 -22.83 -65.60
CA THR A 16 36.71 -22.60 -64.22
C THR A 16 35.99 -21.35 -63.78
N THR A 17 34.79 -21.47 -63.23
CA THR A 17 34.18 -20.38 -62.45
C THR A 17 35.24 -19.97 -61.41
N PRO A 18 35.88 -18.79 -61.56
CA PRO A 18 37.00 -18.44 -60.69
C PRO A 18 36.50 -18.45 -59.26
N TYR A 19 37.21 -19.12 -58.35
CA TYR A 19 36.81 -19.14 -56.94
C TYR A 19 36.75 -17.71 -56.41
N VAL A 20 35.54 -17.26 -56.07
CA VAL A 20 35.34 -15.94 -55.46
C VAL A 20 35.20 -16.16 -53.95
N PRO A 21 36.11 -15.63 -53.11
CA PRO A 21 36.01 -15.81 -51.67
C PRO A 21 34.73 -15.16 -51.13
N ILE A 22 34.07 -15.84 -50.18
CA ILE A 22 32.91 -15.29 -49.48
C ILE A 22 33.40 -14.17 -48.56
N ALA A 23 32.71 -13.02 -48.58
CA ALA A 23 33.03 -11.94 -47.65
C ALA A 23 32.91 -12.41 -46.20
N TRP A 24 33.98 -12.30 -45.41
CA TRP A 24 34.02 -12.72 -44.01
C TRP A 24 32.91 -12.06 -43.17
N SER A 25 32.52 -10.84 -43.51
CA SER A 25 31.43 -10.11 -42.86
C SER A 25 30.06 -10.73 -43.15
N ALA A 26 29.85 -11.34 -44.32
CA ALA A 26 28.63 -12.09 -44.63
C ALA A 26 28.55 -13.38 -43.80
N VAL A 27 29.68 -14.07 -43.61
CA VAL A 27 29.78 -15.26 -42.75
C VAL A 27 29.53 -14.88 -41.28
N ALA A 28 30.15 -13.80 -40.81
CA ALA A 28 29.93 -13.28 -39.45
C ALA A 28 28.46 -12.90 -39.23
N ALA A 29 27.83 -12.19 -40.18
CA ALA A 29 26.42 -11.83 -40.12
C ALA A 29 25.52 -13.07 -40.02
N ALA A 30 25.73 -14.06 -40.88
CA ALA A 30 24.97 -15.31 -40.86
C ALA A 30 25.19 -16.11 -39.57
N THR A 31 26.41 -16.12 -39.03
CA THR A 31 26.73 -16.79 -37.77
C THR A 31 25.99 -16.13 -36.60
N VAL A 32 26.00 -14.79 -36.51
CA VAL A 32 25.28 -14.06 -35.46
C VAL A 32 23.77 -14.24 -35.59
N ALA A 33 23.23 -14.15 -36.81
CA ALA A 33 21.80 -14.35 -37.06
C ALA A 33 21.35 -15.79 -36.73
N GLY A 34 22.15 -16.79 -37.13
CA GLY A 34 21.91 -18.19 -36.83
C GLY A 34 22.00 -18.49 -35.33
N LEU A 35 23.02 -17.94 -34.64
CA LEU A 35 23.16 -18.07 -33.20
C LEU A 35 21.95 -17.47 -32.46
N PHE A 36 21.51 -16.27 -32.85
CA PHE A 36 20.32 -15.65 -32.29
C PHE A 36 19.07 -16.52 -32.49
N ALA A 37 18.86 -17.05 -33.69
CA ALA A 37 17.73 -17.93 -33.99
C ALA A 37 17.74 -19.21 -33.13
N VAL A 38 18.90 -19.85 -32.99
CA VAL A 38 19.07 -21.06 -32.16
C VAL A 38 18.85 -20.75 -30.68
N LEU A 39 19.43 -19.67 -30.17
CA LEU A 39 19.22 -19.24 -28.79
C LEU A 39 17.75 -18.94 -28.51
N LEU A 40 17.09 -18.19 -29.39
CA LEU A 40 15.66 -17.87 -29.25
C LEU A 40 14.80 -19.13 -29.26
N LEU A 41 15.12 -20.12 -30.11
CA LEU A 41 14.41 -21.40 -30.15
C LEU A 41 14.61 -22.21 -28.87
N VAL A 42 15.86 -22.40 -28.43
CA VAL A 42 16.19 -23.17 -27.22
C VAL A 42 15.57 -22.52 -25.98
N LEU A 43 15.73 -21.20 -25.84
CA LEU A 43 15.16 -20.45 -24.72
C LEU A 43 13.63 -20.41 -24.78
N GLY A 44 13.05 -20.30 -25.98
CA GLY A 44 11.59 -20.37 -26.18
C GLY A 44 11.00 -21.72 -25.79
N ILE A 45 11.65 -22.83 -26.16
CA ILE A 45 11.26 -24.18 -25.74
C ILE A 45 11.39 -24.32 -24.22
N SER A 46 12.50 -23.86 -23.64
CA SER A 46 12.71 -23.87 -22.19
C SER A 46 11.66 -23.05 -21.44
N ALA A 47 11.34 -21.84 -21.92
CA ALA A 47 10.31 -20.97 -21.39
C ALA A 47 8.93 -21.64 -21.41
N PHE A 48 8.59 -22.30 -22.52
CA PHE A 48 7.35 -23.05 -22.68
C PHE A 48 7.24 -24.23 -21.70
N VAL A 49 8.29 -25.06 -21.61
CA VAL A 49 8.32 -26.23 -20.70
C VAL A 49 8.23 -25.79 -19.24
N ASN A 50 8.96 -24.74 -18.87
CA ASN A 50 8.99 -24.23 -17.50
C ASN A 50 7.79 -23.33 -17.15
N LYS A 51 6.91 -23.02 -18.11
CA LYS A 51 5.79 -22.07 -17.98
C LYS A 51 6.26 -20.70 -17.46
N LYS A 52 7.42 -20.24 -17.92
CA LYS A 52 8.01 -18.94 -17.57
C LYS A 52 8.08 -18.07 -18.82
N PRO A 53 7.76 -16.76 -18.76
CA PRO A 53 7.96 -15.86 -19.87
C PRO A 53 9.46 -15.66 -20.16
N LEU A 54 9.82 -15.51 -21.44
CA LEU A 54 11.19 -15.25 -21.87
C LEU A 54 11.48 -13.74 -21.84
N LEU A 55 12.00 -13.23 -20.73
CA LEU A 55 12.25 -11.80 -20.52
C LEU A 55 13.74 -11.50 -20.43
N ILE A 56 14.44 -11.63 -21.56
CA ILE A 56 15.89 -11.32 -21.65
C ILE A 56 16.05 -10.25 -22.73
N GLU A 57 16.06 -8.99 -22.32
CA GLU A 57 16.12 -7.84 -23.24
C GLU A 57 17.47 -7.77 -23.95
N GLU A 58 18.53 -8.24 -23.30
CA GLU A 58 19.90 -8.29 -23.83
C GLU A 58 20.01 -9.17 -25.08
N LEU A 59 19.07 -10.12 -25.27
CA LEU A 59 19.04 -10.98 -26.45
C LEU A 59 18.75 -10.17 -27.73
N LEU A 60 18.15 -8.98 -27.63
CA LEU A 60 17.93 -8.06 -28.77
C LEU A 60 19.22 -7.42 -29.29
N VAL A 61 20.34 -7.50 -28.56
CA VAL A 61 21.64 -6.99 -29.04
C VAL A 61 22.11 -7.81 -30.25
N LEU A 62 21.87 -9.12 -30.27
CA LEU A 62 22.30 -10.01 -31.35
C LEU A 62 21.66 -9.68 -32.71
N PRO A 63 20.34 -9.52 -32.87
CA PRO A 63 19.76 -9.15 -34.16
C PRO A 63 20.19 -7.75 -34.62
N VAL A 64 20.43 -6.81 -33.70
CA VAL A 64 20.99 -5.47 -34.06
C VAL A 64 22.38 -5.63 -34.68
N ILE A 65 23.27 -6.40 -34.04
CA ILE A 65 24.60 -6.71 -34.59
C ILE A 65 24.47 -7.43 -35.94
N GLY A 66 23.56 -8.40 -36.06
CA GLY A 66 23.31 -9.14 -37.30
C GLY A 66 22.88 -8.23 -38.46
N VAL A 67 21.99 -7.25 -38.22
CA VAL A 67 21.57 -6.25 -39.20
C VAL A 67 22.73 -5.35 -39.62
N VAL A 68 23.52 -4.85 -38.66
CA VAL A 68 24.69 -3.98 -38.93
C VAL A 68 25.75 -4.73 -39.74
N LEU A 69 26.08 -5.97 -39.36
CA LEU A 69 27.05 -6.81 -40.10
C LEU A 69 26.54 -7.14 -41.50
N SER A 70 25.25 -7.43 -41.66
CA SER A 70 24.64 -7.69 -42.97
C SER A 70 24.71 -6.46 -43.87
N PHE A 71 24.50 -5.25 -43.33
CA PHE A 71 24.67 -4.01 -44.07
C PHE A 71 26.12 -3.79 -44.51
N ALA A 72 27.08 -3.99 -43.60
CA ALA A 72 28.50 -3.88 -43.89
C ALA A 72 28.94 -4.89 -44.95
N ALA A 73 28.44 -6.13 -44.88
CA ALA A 73 28.69 -7.17 -45.88
C ALA A 73 28.19 -6.76 -47.27
N ARG A 74 26.95 -6.28 -47.38
CA ARG A 74 26.40 -5.78 -48.66
C ARG A 74 27.25 -4.65 -49.24
N ARG A 75 27.65 -3.68 -48.43
CA ARG A 75 28.48 -2.55 -48.88
C ARG A 75 29.86 -3.02 -49.35
N LEU A 76 30.50 -3.91 -48.59
CA LEU A 76 31.81 -4.46 -48.95
C LEU A 76 31.75 -5.31 -50.23
N ILE A 77 30.70 -6.10 -50.43
CA ILE A 77 30.52 -6.92 -51.64
C ILE A 77 30.30 -6.03 -52.86
N ARG A 78 29.41 -5.03 -52.77
CA ARG A 78 29.13 -4.10 -53.88
C ARG A 78 30.36 -3.28 -54.28
N ASN A 79 31.17 -2.87 -53.31
CA ASN A 79 32.41 -2.13 -53.56
C ASN A 79 33.56 -3.00 -54.07
N SER A 80 33.40 -4.32 -54.12
CA SER A 80 34.48 -5.25 -54.47
C SER A 80 34.55 -5.62 -55.95
N GLU A 81 33.76 -5.00 -56.82
CA GLU A 81 33.79 -5.20 -58.28
C GLU A 81 33.76 -6.68 -58.72
N GLY A 82 33.04 -7.54 -57.97
CA GLY A 82 32.94 -8.97 -58.26
C GLY A 82 34.04 -9.85 -57.64
N THR A 83 34.99 -9.28 -56.89
CA THR A 83 36.05 -10.04 -56.19
C THR A 83 35.57 -10.74 -54.91
N ARG A 84 34.34 -10.46 -54.43
CA ARG A 84 33.74 -11.14 -53.27
C ARG A 84 32.31 -11.59 -53.56
N THR A 85 31.94 -12.77 -53.05
CA THR A 85 30.58 -13.30 -53.12
C THR A 85 29.93 -13.35 -51.73
N GLY A 86 28.67 -13.78 -51.65
CA GLY A 86 27.92 -13.93 -50.39
C GLY A 86 26.75 -12.96 -50.20
N GLU A 87 26.29 -12.27 -51.24
CA GLU A 87 25.15 -11.35 -51.13
C GLU A 87 23.87 -12.07 -50.70
N ALA A 88 23.62 -13.29 -51.20
CA ALA A 88 22.50 -14.11 -50.77
C ALA A 88 22.56 -14.46 -49.27
N LEU A 89 23.75 -14.76 -48.75
CA LEU A 89 23.97 -15.07 -47.33
C LEU A 89 23.74 -13.83 -46.46
N ALA A 90 24.28 -12.68 -46.86
CA ALA A 90 24.03 -11.40 -46.20
C ALA A 90 22.54 -10.99 -46.24
N ASN A 91 21.84 -11.30 -47.34
CA ASN A 91 20.40 -11.06 -47.47
C ASN A 91 19.58 -11.96 -46.55
N ALA A 92 19.91 -13.24 -46.47
CA ALA A 92 19.26 -14.18 -45.56
C ALA A 92 19.50 -13.77 -44.10
N ALA A 93 20.74 -13.45 -43.72
CA ALA A 93 21.09 -12.98 -42.39
C ALA A 93 20.34 -11.68 -42.02
N TRP A 94 20.27 -10.73 -42.94
CA TRP A 94 19.49 -9.50 -42.78
C TRP A 94 18.03 -9.78 -42.44
N TRP A 95 17.35 -10.58 -43.27
CA TRP A 95 15.93 -10.88 -43.08
C TRP A 95 15.69 -11.70 -41.83
N LEU A 96 16.55 -12.68 -41.54
CA LEU A 96 16.44 -13.52 -40.35
C LEU A 96 16.57 -12.67 -39.07
N SER A 97 17.62 -11.84 -38.97
CA SER A 97 17.80 -10.95 -37.82
C SER A 97 16.67 -9.92 -37.69
N LEU A 98 16.22 -9.34 -38.80
CA LEU A 98 15.15 -8.35 -38.78
C LEU A 98 13.81 -8.96 -38.34
N VAL A 99 13.37 -10.05 -38.97
CA VAL A 99 12.08 -10.67 -38.70
C VAL A 99 12.05 -11.28 -37.30
N LEU A 100 13.06 -12.07 -36.92
CA LEU A 100 13.09 -12.66 -35.58
C LEU A 100 13.31 -11.61 -34.49
N GLY A 101 14.13 -10.59 -34.75
CA GLY A 101 14.36 -9.48 -33.82
C GLY A 101 13.09 -8.68 -33.56
N LEU A 102 12.35 -8.33 -34.63
CA LEU A 102 11.06 -7.64 -34.51
C LEU A 102 9.99 -8.52 -33.86
N ALA A 103 9.94 -9.81 -34.18
CA ALA A 103 9.00 -10.73 -33.54
C ALA A 103 9.25 -10.86 -32.03
N TYR A 104 10.51 -11.01 -31.62
CA TYR A 104 10.88 -11.07 -30.21
C TYR A 104 10.64 -9.74 -29.49
N PHE A 105 10.96 -8.60 -30.13
CA PHE A 105 10.64 -7.28 -29.60
C PHE A 105 9.12 -7.10 -29.40
N ALA A 106 8.31 -7.46 -30.40
CA ALA A 106 6.86 -7.39 -30.31
C ALA A 106 6.30 -8.29 -29.18
N TYR A 107 6.90 -9.46 -28.98
CA TYR A 107 6.59 -10.34 -27.86
C TYR A 107 6.87 -9.68 -26.50
N LEU A 108 8.06 -9.10 -26.31
CA LEU A 108 8.42 -8.38 -25.06
C LEU A 108 7.48 -7.19 -24.81
N PHE A 109 7.19 -6.43 -25.86
CA PHE A 109 6.27 -5.31 -25.80
C PHE A 109 4.85 -5.75 -25.40
N ALA A 110 4.34 -6.83 -26.00
CA ALA A 110 3.01 -7.37 -25.70
C ALA A 110 2.89 -7.81 -24.23
N ILE A 111 3.91 -8.48 -23.67
CA ILE A 111 3.93 -8.88 -22.26
C ILE A 111 3.97 -7.65 -21.35
N SER A 112 4.85 -6.70 -21.63
CA SER A 112 4.95 -5.45 -20.84
C SER A 112 3.63 -4.70 -20.83
N PHE A 113 2.98 -4.58 -21.99
CA PHE A 113 1.66 -3.95 -22.11
C PHE A 113 0.58 -4.71 -21.34
N ALA A 114 0.53 -6.03 -21.46
CA ALA A 114 -0.44 -6.87 -20.76
C ALA A 114 -0.29 -6.78 -19.24
N VAL A 115 0.93 -6.91 -18.72
CA VAL A 115 1.25 -6.78 -17.28
C VAL A 115 0.83 -5.42 -16.75
N ARG A 116 1.20 -4.33 -17.45
CA ARG A 116 0.84 -2.96 -17.03
C ARG A 116 -0.67 -2.74 -17.02
N ARG A 117 -1.38 -3.23 -18.04
CA ARG A 117 -2.84 -3.12 -18.14
C ARG A 117 -3.54 -3.90 -17.02
N GLU A 118 -3.15 -5.14 -16.78
CA GLU A 118 -3.70 -5.97 -15.71
C GLU A 118 -3.46 -5.36 -14.33
N ALA A 119 -2.23 -4.91 -14.06
CA ALA A 119 -1.89 -4.26 -12.80
C ALA A 119 -2.73 -3.01 -12.57
N LYS A 120 -2.88 -2.16 -13.60
CA LYS A 120 -3.75 -0.97 -13.54
C LYS A 120 -5.19 -1.33 -13.21
N THR A 121 -5.79 -2.28 -13.94
CA THR A 121 -7.16 -2.72 -13.69
C THR A 121 -7.34 -3.28 -12.27
N GLU A 122 -6.35 -3.99 -11.75
CA GLU A 122 -6.40 -4.51 -10.37
C GLU A 122 -6.32 -3.40 -9.32
N VAL A 123 -5.47 -2.38 -9.51
CA VAL A 123 -5.43 -1.22 -8.62
C VAL A 123 -6.75 -0.47 -8.63
N GLU A 124 -7.31 -0.20 -9.81
CA GLU A 124 -8.61 0.46 -9.95
C GLU A 124 -9.72 -0.34 -9.25
N ARG A 125 -9.72 -1.67 -9.40
CA ARG A 125 -10.65 -2.56 -8.71
C ARG A 125 -10.51 -2.47 -7.19
N TRP A 126 -9.28 -2.54 -6.69
CA TRP A 126 -8.99 -2.49 -5.25
C TRP A 126 -9.37 -1.14 -4.64
N ILE A 127 -8.99 -0.03 -5.29
CA ILE A 127 -9.35 1.32 -4.84
C ILE A 127 -10.87 1.52 -4.90
N GLY A 128 -11.55 0.95 -5.89
CA GLY A 128 -13.01 0.94 -5.94
C GLY A 128 -13.65 0.27 -4.72
N LEU A 129 -13.03 -0.76 -4.14
CA LEU A 129 -13.50 -1.38 -2.88
C LEU A 129 -13.25 -0.48 -1.67
N VAL A 130 -12.09 0.18 -1.63
CA VAL A 130 -11.76 1.17 -0.58
C VAL A 130 -12.75 2.35 -0.62
N GLN A 131 -13.03 2.88 -1.81
CA GLN A 131 -13.97 3.99 -2.02
C GLN A 131 -15.42 3.60 -1.66
N LYS A 132 -15.83 2.36 -1.90
CA LYS A 132 -17.15 1.84 -1.49
C LYS A 132 -17.31 1.68 0.03
N GLY A 133 -16.24 1.87 0.80
CA GLY A 133 -16.28 1.68 2.25
C GLY A 133 -16.35 0.21 2.67
N ASP A 134 -15.89 -0.74 1.84
CA ASP A 134 -15.76 -2.15 2.21
C ASP A 134 -14.28 -2.54 2.39
N PRO A 135 -13.64 -2.12 3.51
CA PRO A 135 -12.23 -2.35 3.74
C PRO A 135 -11.88 -3.83 3.89
N GLU A 136 -12.85 -4.71 4.15
CA GLU A 136 -12.62 -6.15 4.31
C GLU A 136 -12.41 -6.84 2.97
N ASP A 137 -13.25 -6.51 1.99
CA ASP A 137 -13.07 -6.96 0.61
C ASP A 137 -11.79 -6.38 -0.01
N ALA A 138 -11.47 -5.11 0.29
CA ALA A 138 -10.21 -4.51 -0.13
C ALA A 138 -9.00 -5.17 0.54
N PHE A 139 -9.09 -5.49 1.83
CA PHE A 139 -8.06 -6.19 2.58
C PHE A 139 -7.83 -7.61 2.07
N TYR A 140 -8.88 -8.32 1.65
CA TYR A 140 -8.76 -9.65 1.05
C TYR A 140 -7.82 -9.65 -0.17
N LEU A 141 -7.82 -8.58 -0.97
CA LEU A 141 -6.89 -8.43 -2.09
C LEU A 141 -5.44 -8.14 -1.67
N THR A 142 -5.18 -7.86 -0.40
CA THR A 142 -3.81 -7.75 0.15
C THR A 142 -3.25 -9.09 0.64
N ILE A 143 -4.10 -10.11 0.80
CA ILE A 143 -3.69 -11.44 1.24
C ILE A 143 -3.00 -12.16 0.07
N PRO A 144 -1.90 -12.90 0.30
CA PRO A 144 -1.28 -13.71 -0.74
C PRO A 144 -2.26 -14.73 -1.37
N PRO A 145 -2.26 -14.91 -2.71
CA PRO A 145 -3.13 -15.85 -3.41
C PRO A 145 -3.27 -17.24 -2.78
N GLY A 146 -2.15 -17.88 -2.41
CA GLY A 146 -2.19 -19.19 -1.74
C GLY A 146 -2.83 -19.18 -0.34
N ALA A 147 -2.71 -18.07 0.38
CA ALA A 147 -3.32 -17.92 1.71
C ALA A 147 -4.83 -17.64 1.64
N ARG A 148 -5.33 -17.11 0.51
CA ARG A 148 -6.76 -16.87 0.27
C ARG A 148 -7.58 -18.17 0.15
N GLN A 149 -6.96 -19.27 -0.28
CA GLN A 149 -7.68 -20.53 -0.51
C GLN A 149 -8.39 -21.09 0.73
N GLY A 150 -7.89 -20.75 1.93
CA GLY A 150 -8.49 -21.15 3.20
C GLY A 150 -9.47 -20.15 3.80
N VAL A 151 -9.78 -19.04 3.13
CA VAL A 151 -10.71 -18.01 3.62
C VAL A 151 -11.62 -17.61 2.47
N PRO A 152 -12.88 -18.09 2.42
CA PRO A 152 -13.82 -17.69 1.38
C PRO A 152 -13.99 -16.16 1.39
N LYS A 153 -14.00 -15.55 0.21
CA LYS A 153 -14.14 -14.08 0.08
C LYS A 153 -15.34 -13.51 0.84
N ASN A 154 -16.46 -14.24 0.85
CA ASN A 154 -17.70 -13.79 1.50
C ASN A 154 -17.75 -14.07 3.01
N ASP A 155 -16.78 -14.80 3.56
CA ASP A 155 -16.72 -15.14 4.98
C ASP A 155 -15.90 -14.10 5.76
N LYS A 156 -16.54 -12.95 6.02
CA LYS A 156 -15.96 -11.85 6.79
C LYS A 156 -15.62 -12.26 8.23
N ILE A 157 -16.31 -13.26 8.79
CA ILE A 157 -16.06 -13.76 10.15
C ILE A 157 -14.74 -14.56 10.17
N ALA A 158 -14.55 -15.49 9.23
CA ALA A 158 -13.29 -16.23 9.09
C ALA A 158 -12.11 -15.29 8.79
N LEU A 159 -12.33 -14.27 7.94
CA LEU A 159 -11.32 -13.26 7.65
C LEU A 159 -10.89 -12.51 8.92
N ARG A 160 -11.83 -12.01 9.73
CA ARG A 160 -11.53 -11.33 11.00
C ARG A 160 -10.91 -12.26 12.03
N GLY A 161 -11.37 -13.50 12.12
CA GLY A 161 -10.83 -14.49 13.05
C GLY A 161 -9.36 -14.84 12.74
N ARG A 162 -9.01 -14.91 11.45
CA ARG A 162 -7.65 -15.28 11.03
C ARG A 162 -6.69 -14.10 10.88
N TYR A 163 -7.18 -12.95 10.44
CA TYR A 163 -6.37 -11.79 10.06
C TYR A 163 -6.83 -10.48 10.73
N GLY A 164 -7.46 -10.57 11.90
CA GLY A 164 -8.07 -9.42 12.57
C GLY A 164 -7.09 -8.27 12.84
N GLU A 165 -5.87 -8.59 13.26
CA GLU A 165 -4.81 -7.61 13.53
C GLU A 165 -4.32 -6.93 12.25
N GLU A 166 -4.06 -7.71 11.19
CA GLU A 166 -3.64 -7.20 9.90
C GLU A 166 -4.73 -6.37 9.21
N LEU A 167 -5.99 -6.77 9.36
CA LEU A 167 -7.14 -6.02 8.87
C LEU A 167 -7.31 -4.71 9.63
N LEU A 168 -7.08 -4.71 10.95
CA LEU A 168 -7.12 -3.49 11.76
C LEU A 168 -6.01 -2.51 11.33
N ALA A 169 -4.79 -3.02 11.15
CA ALA A 169 -3.68 -2.24 10.61
C ALA A 169 -3.98 -1.68 9.21
N PHE A 170 -4.61 -2.49 8.35
CA PHE A 170 -5.06 -2.04 7.04
C PHE A 170 -6.10 -0.92 7.12
N LYS A 171 -7.11 -1.06 7.98
CA LYS A 171 -8.11 0.00 8.25
C LYS A 171 -7.46 1.30 8.74
N GLY A 172 -6.33 1.20 9.44
CA GLY A 172 -5.53 2.34 9.90
C GLY A 172 -4.68 3.03 8.83
N THR A 173 -4.57 2.47 7.61
CA THR A 173 -3.80 3.10 6.53
C THR A 173 -4.41 4.43 6.08
N ASP A 174 -3.54 5.36 5.69
CA ASP A 174 -3.90 6.72 5.27
C ASP A 174 -4.95 6.77 4.16
N LEU A 175 -4.83 5.95 3.13
CA LEU A 175 -5.77 5.89 2.01
C LEU A 175 -7.17 5.44 2.45
N VAL A 176 -7.24 4.45 3.34
CA VAL A 176 -8.53 3.96 3.87
C VAL A 176 -9.17 5.02 4.75
N LYS A 177 -8.39 5.66 5.64
CA LYS A 177 -8.85 6.78 6.47
C LYS A 177 -9.35 7.96 5.62
N LEU A 178 -8.62 8.29 4.55
CA LEU A 178 -8.97 9.37 3.63
C LEU A 178 -10.26 9.07 2.86
N ALA A 179 -10.41 7.83 2.37
CA ALA A 179 -11.63 7.39 1.69
C ALA A 179 -12.85 7.39 2.61
N GLN A 180 -12.73 6.88 3.84
CA GLN A 180 -13.82 6.88 4.82
C GLN A 180 -14.28 8.29 5.20
N ARG A 181 -13.35 9.25 5.30
CA ARG A 181 -13.65 10.63 5.70
C ARG A 181 -14.29 11.46 4.59
N ASN A 182 -13.94 11.20 3.32
CA ASN A 182 -14.43 11.96 2.18
C ASN A 182 -15.59 11.29 1.43
N GLY A 183 -15.82 9.99 1.64
CA GLY A 183 -16.95 9.26 1.07
C GLY A 183 -17.03 9.41 -0.45
N ASP A 184 -18.15 9.94 -0.92
CA ASP A 184 -18.42 10.18 -2.34
C ASP A 184 -17.56 11.28 -2.96
N GLN A 185 -16.86 12.11 -2.18
CA GLN A 185 -15.96 13.16 -2.67
C GLN A 185 -14.54 12.65 -2.94
N PHE A 186 -14.25 11.39 -2.57
CA PHE A 186 -13.01 10.72 -2.91
C PHE A 186 -12.99 10.37 -4.41
N ARG A 187 -11.98 10.86 -5.13
CA ARG A 187 -11.78 10.57 -6.57
C ARG A 187 -10.37 10.06 -6.78
N PHE A 188 -10.25 8.87 -7.34
CA PHE A 188 -8.97 8.30 -7.71
C PHE A 188 -8.77 8.41 -9.22
N THR A 189 -7.61 8.94 -9.62
CA THR A 189 -7.14 8.96 -10.99
C THR A 189 -5.95 8.01 -11.09
N SER A 190 -6.12 6.92 -11.84
CA SER A 190 -5.02 5.98 -12.06
C SER A 190 -3.93 6.62 -12.91
N GLY A 191 -2.70 6.59 -12.40
CA GLY A 191 -1.51 6.93 -13.16
C GLY A 191 -1.01 5.75 -13.99
N GLU A 192 0.24 5.88 -14.44
CA GLU A 192 0.96 4.80 -15.11
C GLU A 192 1.59 3.82 -14.11
N VAL A 193 1.81 2.59 -14.57
CA VAL A 193 2.64 1.63 -13.85
C VAL A 193 4.10 2.06 -13.99
N ALA A 194 4.67 2.52 -12.88
CA ALA A 194 5.99 3.14 -12.83
C ALA A 194 7.09 2.14 -13.16
N GLU A 195 7.02 0.96 -12.53
CA GLU A 195 8.03 -0.08 -12.63
C GLU A 195 7.36 -1.44 -12.52
N TRP A 196 7.87 -2.41 -13.27
CA TRP A 196 7.56 -3.81 -13.04
C TRP A 196 8.81 -4.66 -13.25
N SER A 197 8.94 -5.72 -12.46
CA SER A 197 10.05 -6.67 -12.55
C SER A 197 9.51 -8.09 -12.47
N TYR A 198 10.06 -8.96 -13.31
CA TYR A 198 9.78 -10.39 -13.24
C TYR A 198 10.79 -11.08 -12.34
N LYS A 199 10.30 -11.84 -11.36
CA LYS A 199 11.07 -12.78 -10.55
C LYS A 199 10.50 -14.19 -10.80
N PRO A 200 11.29 -15.25 -10.60
CA PRO A 200 10.80 -16.62 -10.81
C PRO A 200 9.48 -16.88 -10.05
N GLY A 201 8.38 -17.02 -10.80
CA GLY A 201 7.03 -17.28 -10.26
C GLY A 201 6.25 -16.05 -9.78
N THR A 202 6.84 -14.85 -9.80
CA THR A 202 6.18 -13.64 -9.32
C THR A 202 6.52 -12.39 -10.12
N ILE A 203 5.54 -11.53 -10.35
CA ILE A 203 5.73 -10.22 -10.97
C ILE A 203 5.53 -9.16 -9.91
N ASP A 204 6.55 -8.37 -9.62
CA ASP A 204 6.43 -7.22 -8.73
C ASP A 204 6.16 -5.98 -9.59
N CYS A 205 5.10 -5.24 -9.30
CA CYS A 205 4.74 -4.00 -9.99
C CYS A 205 4.53 -2.86 -9.00
N THR A 206 4.81 -1.64 -9.43
CA THR A 206 4.49 -0.41 -8.69
C THR A 206 3.61 0.46 -9.56
N SER A 207 2.39 0.73 -9.12
CA SER A 207 1.45 1.62 -9.79
C SER A 207 1.39 2.96 -9.09
N ASN A 208 1.51 4.05 -9.86
CA ASN A 208 1.26 5.38 -9.36
C ASN A 208 -0.21 5.77 -9.62
N GLY A 209 -0.73 6.67 -8.80
CA GLY A 209 -2.00 7.33 -9.04
C GLY A 209 -2.11 8.57 -8.17
N GLU A 210 -3.26 9.22 -8.25
CA GLU A 210 -3.54 10.41 -7.44
C GLU A 210 -4.97 10.32 -6.91
N VAL A 211 -5.13 10.63 -5.63
CA VAL A 211 -6.45 10.87 -5.03
C VAL A 211 -6.67 12.37 -4.94
N THR A 212 -7.81 12.81 -5.44
CA THR A 212 -8.32 14.17 -5.24
C THR A 212 -9.57 14.10 -4.35
N CYS A 213 -9.63 14.97 -3.35
CA CYS A 213 -10.79 15.17 -2.49
C CYS A 213 -10.75 16.59 -1.89
N PRO A 214 -11.76 17.03 -1.13
CA PRO A 214 -11.74 18.35 -0.49
C PRO A 214 -10.54 18.59 0.45
N GLU A 215 -9.88 17.55 0.95
CA GLU A 215 -8.66 17.70 1.76
C GLU A 215 -7.42 18.05 0.91
N GLY A 216 -7.43 17.76 -0.39
CA GLY A 216 -6.28 18.02 -1.27
C GLY A 216 -6.05 16.97 -2.35
N LYS A 217 -4.80 16.94 -2.84
CA LYS A 217 -4.28 16.01 -3.83
C LYS A 217 -3.19 15.15 -3.20
N PHE A 218 -3.37 13.84 -3.29
CA PHE A 218 -2.56 12.86 -2.60
C PHE A 218 -1.98 11.88 -3.61
N PRO A 219 -0.68 11.96 -3.92
CA PRO A 219 -0.03 10.98 -4.79
C PRO A 219 -0.03 9.62 -4.08
N VAL A 220 -0.59 8.62 -4.74
CA VAL A 220 -0.72 7.25 -4.24
C VAL A 220 0.27 6.35 -4.94
N VAL A 221 0.97 5.51 -4.19
CA VAL A 221 1.84 4.46 -4.70
C VAL A 221 1.33 3.12 -4.19
N VAL A 222 0.95 2.25 -5.12
CA VAL A 222 0.42 0.92 -4.82
C VAL A 222 1.40 -0.12 -5.34
N GLY A 223 2.00 -0.88 -4.42
CA GLY A 223 2.76 -2.07 -4.78
C GLY A 223 1.80 -3.22 -5.12
N LEU A 224 2.09 -3.97 -6.16
CA LEU A 224 1.37 -5.17 -6.55
C LEU A 224 2.34 -6.33 -6.72
N LYS A 225 1.84 -7.53 -6.44
CA LYS A 225 2.55 -8.77 -6.72
C LYS A 225 1.63 -9.76 -7.42
N GLY A 226 1.93 -10.04 -8.68
CA GLY A 226 1.29 -11.10 -9.46
C GLY A 226 1.97 -12.43 -9.15
N VAL A 227 1.21 -13.45 -8.76
CA VAL A 227 1.71 -14.81 -8.54
C VAL A 227 1.19 -15.70 -9.65
N GLU A 228 2.09 -16.42 -10.31
CA GLU A 228 1.77 -17.36 -11.38
C GLU A 228 1.75 -18.80 -10.82
N GLY A 229 0.93 -19.68 -11.40
CA GLY A 229 0.95 -21.10 -11.06
C GLY A 229 0.30 -21.50 -9.73
N VAL A 230 -0.56 -20.63 -9.16
CA VAL A 230 -1.36 -21.00 -7.98
C VAL A 230 -2.36 -22.09 -8.39
N THR A 231 -2.22 -23.29 -7.83
CA THR A 231 -3.11 -24.42 -8.09
C THR A 231 -4.50 -24.13 -7.52
N GLY A 232 -5.50 -23.91 -8.38
CA GLY A 232 -6.88 -23.59 -7.98
C GLY A 232 -7.81 -23.40 -9.17
N ALA A 233 -9.10 -23.13 -8.89
CA ALA A 233 -10.13 -22.93 -9.93
C ALA A 233 -9.86 -21.70 -10.82
N ASP A 234 -9.12 -20.72 -10.30
CA ASP A 234 -8.75 -19.51 -11.02
C ASP A 234 -7.45 -19.75 -11.81
N VAL A 235 -7.62 -20.16 -13.08
CA VAL A 235 -6.51 -20.30 -14.02
C VAL A 235 -5.96 -18.91 -14.37
N GLY A 236 -4.69 -18.67 -14.09
CA GLY A 236 -3.98 -17.45 -14.52
C GLY A 236 -3.14 -16.81 -13.42
N ARG A 237 -2.68 -15.60 -13.70
CA ARG A 237 -1.95 -14.76 -12.75
C ARG A 237 -2.92 -14.19 -11.73
N GLN A 238 -2.62 -14.39 -10.45
CA GLN A 238 -3.40 -13.80 -9.36
C GLN A 238 -2.63 -12.64 -8.75
N TRP A 239 -3.27 -11.48 -8.69
CA TRP A 239 -2.67 -10.28 -8.12
C TRP A 239 -2.97 -10.15 -6.63
N MET A 240 -2.00 -9.61 -5.90
CA MET A 240 -2.20 -9.08 -4.56
C MET A 240 -1.63 -7.67 -4.44
N ILE A 241 -2.29 -6.87 -3.61
CA ILE A 241 -1.81 -5.56 -3.22
C ILE A 241 -0.79 -5.73 -2.08
N VAL A 242 0.42 -5.24 -2.31
CA VAL A 242 1.50 -5.28 -1.32
C VAL A 242 1.28 -4.14 -0.34
N ARG A 243 1.16 -4.49 0.95
CA ARG A 243 1.03 -3.50 2.02
C ARG A 243 2.40 -2.83 2.27
N PRO A 244 2.47 -1.49 2.35
CA PRO A 244 3.70 -0.79 2.70
C PRO A 244 4.16 -1.17 4.11
N GLN A 245 5.47 -1.40 4.29
CA GLN A 245 6.07 -1.66 5.59
C GLN A 245 6.35 -0.32 6.28
N GLY A 246 5.53 0.07 7.26
CA GLY A 246 5.77 1.27 8.07
C GLY A 246 5.34 2.59 7.44
N GLY A 247 4.59 2.57 6.35
CA GLY A 247 3.99 3.75 5.72
C GLY A 247 2.55 3.48 5.31
N GLY A 248 1.86 4.52 4.86
CA GLY A 248 0.59 4.37 4.15
C GLY A 248 0.81 4.26 2.64
N PHE A 249 -0.27 4.28 1.87
CA PHE A 249 -0.23 4.26 0.41
C PHE A 249 0.03 5.65 -0.19
N ILE A 250 -0.10 6.72 0.61
CA ILE A 250 0.10 8.10 0.15
C ILE A 250 1.55 8.52 0.38
N ARG A 251 2.14 9.14 -0.64
CA ARG A 251 3.43 9.84 -0.55
C ARG A 251 3.25 11.17 0.19
N GLN A 252 3.36 11.12 1.51
CA GLN A 252 3.15 12.28 2.38
C GLN A 252 4.07 13.46 2.05
N ASP A 253 5.28 13.20 1.53
CA ASP A 253 6.25 14.20 1.07
C ASP A 253 5.76 15.02 -0.14
N LYS A 254 4.80 14.48 -0.89
CA LYS A 254 4.23 15.10 -2.10
C LYS A 254 2.74 15.39 -1.97
N ALA A 255 2.17 15.22 -0.78
CA ALA A 255 0.76 15.47 -0.54
C ALA A 255 0.51 16.98 -0.47
N GLU A 256 -0.26 17.50 -1.41
CA GLU A 256 -0.73 18.89 -1.41
C GLU A 256 -2.09 18.93 -0.73
N ARG A 257 -2.30 19.87 0.20
CA ARG A 257 -3.55 19.98 0.96
C ARG A 257 -4.21 21.32 0.72
N THR A 258 -5.53 21.33 0.62
CA THR A 258 -6.31 22.58 0.70
C THR A 258 -6.21 23.15 2.11
N THR A 259 -6.68 24.37 2.33
CA THR A 259 -6.71 24.92 3.68
C THR A 259 -7.61 24.10 4.61
N TYR A 260 -8.70 23.54 4.09
CA TYR A 260 -9.52 22.56 4.82
C TYR A 260 -8.71 21.32 5.23
N GLY A 261 -7.94 20.71 4.31
CA GLY A 261 -7.11 19.55 4.62
C GLY A 261 -6.02 19.82 5.66
N TRP A 262 -5.35 20.98 5.58
CA TRP A 262 -4.39 21.40 6.61
C TRP A 262 -5.05 21.59 7.97
N MET A 263 -6.24 22.19 8.01
CA MET A 263 -7.01 22.38 9.23
C MET A 263 -7.37 21.05 9.89
N LEU A 264 -7.80 20.05 9.12
CA LEU A 264 -8.07 18.71 9.65
C LEU A 264 -6.82 18.03 10.21
N LEU A 265 -5.68 18.13 9.51
CA LEU A 265 -4.43 17.54 9.96
C LEU A 265 -3.99 18.13 11.31
N MET A 266 -4.10 19.44 11.48
CA MET A 266 -3.81 20.10 12.76
C MET A 266 -4.79 19.71 13.86
N LEU A 267 -6.09 19.66 13.56
CA LEU A 267 -7.10 19.26 14.54
C LEU A 267 -6.89 17.81 15.01
N GLU A 268 -6.54 16.90 14.10
CA GLU A 268 -6.19 15.52 14.40
C GLU A 268 -4.95 15.44 15.29
N ALA A 269 -3.90 16.21 14.98
CA ALA A 269 -2.68 16.27 15.78
C ALA A 269 -2.93 16.86 17.19
N ASN A 270 -3.65 17.98 17.29
CA ASN A 270 -3.95 18.67 18.55
C ASN A 270 -4.87 17.82 19.43
N GLY A 271 -5.95 17.28 18.87
CA GLY A 271 -6.85 16.39 19.61
C GLY A 271 -6.15 15.09 20.04
N GLY A 272 -5.30 14.52 19.17
CA GLY A 272 -4.49 13.37 19.49
C GLY A 272 -3.51 13.63 20.65
N ALA A 273 -2.83 14.77 20.64
CA ALA A 273 -1.93 15.17 21.73
C ALA A 273 -2.67 15.38 23.05
N PHE A 274 -3.84 16.03 23.03
CA PHE A 274 -4.69 16.21 24.20
C PHE A 274 -5.18 14.87 24.77
N ALA A 275 -5.60 13.95 23.89
CA ALA A 275 -6.04 12.61 24.26
C ALA A 275 -4.90 11.79 24.91
N LYS A 276 -3.69 11.84 24.36
CA LYS A 276 -2.50 11.17 24.93
C LYS A 276 -2.15 11.73 26.31
N ALA A 277 -2.17 13.05 26.45
CA ALA A 277 -1.98 13.69 27.74
C ALA A 277 -3.00 13.15 28.77
N PHE A 278 -4.29 13.02 28.43
CA PHE A 278 -5.26 12.41 29.35
C PHE A 278 -4.88 10.97 29.74
N VAL A 279 -4.53 10.11 28.78
CA VAL A 279 -4.15 8.71 29.01
C VAL A 279 -2.95 8.62 29.97
N ASP A 280 -1.92 9.44 29.74
CA ASP A 280 -0.72 9.49 30.58
C ASP A 280 -1.06 9.79 32.04
N HIS A 281 -1.97 10.73 32.29
CA HIS A 281 -2.37 11.09 33.64
C HIS A 281 -3.26 10.03 34.30
N VAL A 282 -4.18 9.43 33.54
CA VAL A 282 -5.07 8.37 34.06
C VAL A 282 -4.25 7.15 34.50
N GLY A 283 -3.13 6.88 33.83
CA GLY A 283 -2.20 5.81 34.18
C GLY A 283 -1.42 6.03 35.48
N ALA A 284 -1.40 7.24 36.04
CA ALA A 284 -0.66 7.57 37.27
C ALA A 284 -1.31 7.00 38.56
N GLY A 285 -2.57 6.57 38.49
CA GLY A 285 -3.27 5.90 39.59
C GLY A 285 -4.67 6.47 39.87
N PRO A 286 -5.43 5.80 40.75
CA PRO A 286 -6.85 6.14 40.99
C PRO A 286 -7.06 7.47 41.72
N ALA A 287 -6.14 7.87 42.62
CA ALA A 287 -6.31 9.03 43.49
C ALA A 287 -6.47 10.37 42.74
N GLY A 288 -5.83 10.51 41.57
CA GLY A 288 -5.89 11.74 40.76
C GLY A 288 -7.12 11.85 39.86
N ARG A 289 -7.87 10.77 39.63
CA ARG A 289 -8.85 10.69 38.53
C ARG A 289 -10.00 11.69 38.63
N GLN A 290 -10.48 11.96 39.84
CA GLN A 290 -11.53 12.96 40.07
C GLN A 290 -11.11 14.38 39.65
N TYR A 291 -9.82 14.70 39.75
CA TYR A 291 -9.28 15.99 39.30
C TYR A 291 -9.02 15.99 37.79
N LEU A 292 -8.61 14.85 37.22
CA LEU A 292 -8.52 14.70 35.76
C LEU A 292 -9.88 14.85 35.09
N TYR A 293 -10.95 14.38 35.72
CA TYR A 293 -12.31 14.62 35.26
C TYR A 293 -12.60 16.11 35.07
N ARG A 294 -12.27 16.93 36.07
CA ARG A 294 -12.46 18.39 36.01
C ARG A 294 -11.55 19.07 35.00
N ALA A 295 -10.33 18.56 34.81
CA ALA A 295 -9.39 19.13 33.86
C ALA A 295 -9.75 18.81 32.40
N PHE A 296 -10.20 17.57 32.14
CA PHE A 296 -10.29 17.04 30.78
C PHE A 296 -11.71 16.74 30.30
N VAL A 297 -12.65 16.40 31.19
CA VAL A 297 -13.98 15.90 30.80
C VAL A 297 -15.05 16.98 30.98
N GLU A 298 -14.98 17.75 32.06
CA GLU A 298 -15.90 18.85 32.33
C GLU A 298 -15.80 19.96 31.28
N GLU A 299 -16.95 20.53 30.92
CA GLU A 299 -17.00 21.60 29.92
C GLU A 299 -16.34 22.87 30.47
N GLY A 300 -15.31 23.35 29.79
CA GLY A 300 -14.50 24.48 30.27
C GLY A 300 -13.49 24.13 31.36
N GLY A 301 -13.12 22.85 31.48
CA GLY A 301 -12.18 22.36 32.48
C GLY A 301 -10.89 23.19 32.61
N ASP A 302 -10.50 23.46 33.86
CA ASP A 302 -9.29 24.25 34.18
C ASP A 302 -8.07 23.33 34.33
N THR A 303 -7.02 23.62 33.57
CA THR A 303 -5.73 22.94 33.64
C THR A 303 -5.08 22.95 35.02
N LYS A 304 -5.46 23.86 35.93
CA LYS A 304 -4.98 23.86 37.33
C LYS A 304 -5.32 22.56 38.06
N TRP A 305 -6.41 21.90 37.69
CA TRP A 305 -6.75 20.60 38.26
C TRP A 305 -5.73 19.51 37.90
N LEU A 306 -4.91 19.69 36.86
CA LEU A 306 -3.79 18.81 36.55
C LEU A 306 -2.71 18.89 37.63
N THR A 307 -2.45 20.08 38.17
CA THR A 307 -1.51 20.27 39.28
C THR A 307 -2.00 19.52 40.51
N VAL A 308 -3.29 19.65 40.84
CA VAL A 308 -3.92 18.90 41.94
C VAL A 308 -3.88 17.39 41.67
N ALA A 309 -4.12 16.95 40.43
CA ALA A 309 -4.08 15.54 40.05
C ALA A 309 -2.69 14.91 40.21
N ARG A 310 -1.61 15.69 40.12
CA ARG A 310 -0.22 15.21 40.20
C ARG A 310 0.39 15.28 41.60
N ASP A 311 -0.13 16.13 42.47
CA ASP A 311 0.44 16.39 43.79
C ASP A 311 -0.40 15.74 44.89
N ALA A 312 0.14 14.72 45.56
CA ALA A 312 -0.55 13.97 46.61
C ALA A 312 -0.99 14.85 47.79
N PHE A 313 -0.22 15.89 48.14
CA PHE A 313 -0.59 16.79 49.22
C PHE A 313 -1.79 17.65 48.81
N LEU A 314 -1.80 18.17 47.58
CA LEU A 314 -2.97 18.88 47.05
C LEU A 314 -4.19 17.96 46.93
N GLN A 315 -4.02 16.70 46.53
CA GLN A 315 -5.15 15.74 46.52
C GLN A 315 -5.79 15.63 47.91
N ILE A 316 -5.00 15.50 48.98
CA ILE A 316 -5.52 15.43 50.36
C ILE A 316 -6.20 16.76 50.74
N ALA A 317 -5.56 17.89 50.47
CA ALA A 317 -6.08 19.21 50.79
C ALA A 317 -7.44 19.50 50.09
N PHE A 318 -7.61 19.01 48.87
CA PHE A 318 -8.83 19.20 48.07
C PHE A 318 -9.83 18.04 48.19
N ALA A 319 -9.52 16.94 48.87
CA ALA A 319 -10.42 15.77 48.96
C ALA A 319 -11.76 16.08 49.64
N ILE A 320 -11.76 16.76 50.80
CA ILE A 320 -12.99 17.06 51.54
C ILE A 320 -13.88 18.07 50.79
N PRO A 321 -13.38 19.21 50.29
CA PRO A 321 -14.19 20.16 49.54
C PRO A 321 -14.77 19.56 48.24
N THR A 322 -14.00 18.71 47.55
CA THR A 322 -14.48 18.10 46.31
C THR A 322 -15.56 17.04 46.55
N ALA A 323 -15.43 16.21 47.58
CA ALA A 323 -16.47 15.24 47.95
C ALA A 323 -17.79 15.94 48.35
N ALA A 324 -17.71 17.03 49.12
CA ALA A 324 -18.89 17.77 49.56
C ALA A 324 -19.62 18.49 48.41
N ALA A 325 -18.88 18.99 47.41
CA ALA A 325 -19.46 19.68 46.27
C ALA A 325 -20.14 18.73 45.26
N TYR A 326 -19.86 17.42 45.30
CA TYR A 326 -20.36 16.45 44.33
C TYR A 326 -20.82 15.14 44.99
N PRO A 327 -21.86 15.18 45.84
CA PRO A 327 -22.34 14.01 46.57
C PRO A 327 -22.91 12.92 45.64
N ASN A 328 -23.31 13.27 44.41
CA ASN A 328 -23.91 12.37 43.42
C ASN A 328 -22.92 11.93 42.32
N ALA A 329 -21.63 12.19 42.49
CA ALA A 329 -20.63 11.51 41.67
C ALA A 329 -20.80 10.01 41.91
N ASN A 330 -21.13 9.23 40.85
CA ASN A 330 -21.06 7.77 40.87
C ASN A 330 -19.71 7.33 41.50
N PRO A 331 -19.53 6.09 41.96
CA PRO A 331 -18.26 5.64 42.58
C PRO A 331 -16.98 5.87 41.73
N GLY A 332 -17.09 6.31 40.46
CA GLY A 332 -15.99 6.80 39.62
C GLY A 332 -16.04 8.29 39.21
N GLY A 333 -17.04 9.08 39.60
CA GLY A 333 -17.20 10.49 39.27
C GLY A 333 -17.44 10.81 37.79
N LEU A 334 -17.78 9.81 36.99
CA LEU A 334 -17.94 9.91 35.55
C LEU A 334 -19.43 10.10 35.16
N PRO A 335 -19.72 10.90 34.12
CA PRO A 335 -21.06 11.14 33.63
C PRO A 335 -21.63 9.86 33.02
N ASP A 336 -22.96 9.77 33.04
CA ASP A 336 -23.67 8.71 32.33
C ASP A 336 -23.28 8.73 30.85
N GLY A 337 -22.91 7.56 30.33
CA GLY A 337 -22.45 7.43 28.94
C GLY A 337 -20.97 7.75 28.72
N PHE A 338 -20.15 7.91 29.77
CA PHE A 338 -18.69 8.01 29.58
C PHE A 338 -18.10 6.71 29.01
N PHE A 339 -18.59 5.54 29.41
CA PHE A 339 -18.19 4.25 28.85
C PHE A 339 -19.27 3.75 27.89
N THR A 340 -18.91 3.57 26.62
CA THR A 340 -19.83 3.17 25.56
C THR A 340 -19.31 1.98 24.77
N ALA A 341 -20.21 1.27 24.11
CA ALA A 341 -19.85 0.35 23.05
C ALA A 341 -19.30 1.15 21.84
N PRO A 342 -18.62 0.48 20.87
CA PRO A 342 -18.16 1.14 19.66
C PRO A 342 -19.31 1.86 18.94
N GLY A 343 -19.08 3.12 18.53
CA GLY A 343 -20.11 3.95 17.91
C GLY A 343 -20.95 4.79 18.89
N GLY A 344 -20.65 4.74 20.18
CA GLY A 344 -21.26 5.60 21.20
C GLY A 344 -22.54 5.04 21.83
N GLU A 345 -22.93 3.80 21.53
CA GLU A 345 -24.07 3.15 22.15
C GLU A 345 -23.82 2.84 23.63
N LYS A 346 -24.88 2.84 24.46
CA LYS A 346 -24.74 2.51 25.89
C LYS A 346 -24.24 1.08 26.04
N SER A 347 -23.13 0.90 26.76
CA SER A 347 -22.57 -0.44 26.99
C SER A 347 -23.46 -1.25 27.95
N THR A 348 -23.74 -2.51 27.58
CA THR A 348 -24.38 -3.50 28.48
C THR A 348 -23.41 -4.08 29.51
N LYS A 349 -22.12 -3.76 29.43
CA LYS A 349 -21.03 -4.31 30.25
C LYS A 349 -20.36 -3.23 31.12
N LEU A 350 -21.13 -2.26 31.61
CA LEU A 350 -20.62 -1.10 32.35
C LEU A 350 -19.80 -1.50 33.59
N ASP A 351 -20.23 -2.51 34.35
CA ASP A 351 -19.50 -2.96 35.55
C ASP A 351 -18.08 -3.45 35.22
N ARG A 352 -17.91 -4.11 34.07
CA ARG A 352 -16.61 -4.58 33.60
C ARG A 352 -15.71 -3.41 33.16
N PHE A 353 -16.28 -2.38 32.53
CA PHE A 353 -15.57 -1.13 32.25
C PHE A 353 -15.07 -0.47 33.52
N ILE A 354 -15.97 -0.27 34.50
CA ILE A 354 -15.66 0.38 35.77
C ILE A 354 -14.61 -0.41 36.54
N SER A 355 -14.69 -1.74 36.56
CA SER A 355 -13.70 -2.60 37.19
C SER A 355 -12.30 -2.43 36.56
N GLY A 356 -12.19 -2.48 35.23
CA GLY A 356 -10.92 -2.28 34.53
C GLY A 356 -10.35 -0.87 34.69
N TRP A 357 -11.21 0.14 34.54
CA TRP A 357 -10.88 1.53 34.78
C TRP A 357 -10.34 1.73 36.20
N ASN A 358 -11.07 1.27 37.22
CA ASN A 358 -10.69 1.42 38.61
C ASN A 358 -9.36 0.74 38.92
N ALA A 359 -9.16 -0.48 38.42
CA ALA A 359 -7.96 -1.27 38.68
C ALA A 359 -6.69 -0.67 38.05
N LEU A 360 -6.74 -0.35 36.74
CA LEU A 360 -5.51 -0.08 35.97
C LEU A 360 -5.63 1.10 35.00
N GLY A 361 -6.82 1.69 34.83
CA GLY A 361 -7.02 2.87 33.98
C GLY A 361 -7.03 2.55 32.48
N LEU A 362 -6.43 3.45 31.69
CA LEU A 362 -6.24 3.29 30.25
C LEU A 362 -4.76 3.29 29.90
N PHE A 363 -4.42 2.60 28.83
CA PHE A 363 -3.08 2.63 28.25
C PHE A 363 -3.16 3.10 26.80
N GLU A 364 -2.09 3.71 26.30
CA GLU A 364 -1.94 3.96 24.87
C GLU A 364 -1.88 2.63 24.11
N ALA A 365 -2.42 2.60 22.90
CA ALA A 365 -2.33 1.43 22.05
C ALA A 365 -0.86 1.05 21.77
N GLY A 366 -0.57 -0.24 21.86
CA GLY A 366 0.77 -0.78 21.73
C GLY A 366 1.51 -0.95 23.05
N ARG A 367 0.95 -0.51 24.19
CA ARG A 367 1.62 -0.74 25.48
C ARG A 367 1.64 -2.23 25.86
N ARG A 368 0.56 -2.95 25.57
CA ARG A 368 0.40 -4.38 25.84
C ARG A 368 0.09 -5.19 24.59
N LEU A 369 -0.64 -4.63 23.63
CA LEU A 369 -1.01 -5.30 22.39
C LEU A 369 -0.02 -4.92 21.28
N LYS A 370 1.05 -5.70 21.17
CA LYS A 370 1.99 -5.63 20.05
C LYS A 370 1.92 -6.92 19.25
N ASP A 371 2.11 -6.82 17.94
CA ASP A 371 2.32 -8.01 17.11
C ASP A 371 3.67 -8.68 17.48
N PRO A 372 3.95 -9.91 16.99
CA PRO A 372 5.22 -10.58 17.25
C PRO A 372 6.47 -9.80 16.82
N GLY A 373 6.33 -8.88 15.87
CA GLY A 373 7.40 -7.98 15.41
C GLY A 373 7.50 -6.67 16.21
N GLY A 374 6.69 -6.50 17.25
CA GLY A 374 6.64 -5.28 18.06
C GLY A 374 5.83 -4.13 17.44
N ASN A 375 5.17 -4.35 16.31
CA ASN A 375 4.35 -3.32 15.66
C ASN A 375 2.99 -3.19 16.34
N VAL A 376 2.42 -1.98 16.23
CA VAL A 376 1.11 -1.64 16.79
C VAL A 376 0.14 -1.45 15.63
N ALA A 377 -0.87 -2.31 15.54
CA ALA A 377 -1.83 -2.30 14.43
C ALA A 377 -2.69 -1.03 14.39
N ASP A 378 -3.07 -0.48 15.54
CA ASP A 378 -3.98 0.66 15.65
C ASP A 378 -3.36 1.71 16.59
N LYS A 379 -2.44 2.53 16.07
CA LYS A 379 -1.73 3.55 16.87
C LYS A 379 -2.10 4.99 16.50
N ASP A 380 -2.57 5.19 15.28
CA ASP A 380 -2.74 6.51 14.72
C ASP A 380 -4.17 6.99 15.00
N PRO A 381 -4.35 8.21 15.56
CA PRO A 381 -5.68 8.74 15.80
C PRO A 381 -6.50 8.83 14.51
N THR A 382 -7.82 8.93 14.65
CA THR A 382 -8.72 9.22 13.54
C THR A 382 -9.61 10.39 13.87
N LEU A 383 -9.71 11.36 12.96
CA LEU A 383 -10.61 12.49 13.08
C LEU A 383 -11.93 12.26 12.34
N LYS A 384 -13.04 12.67 12.97
CA LYS A 384 -14.39 12.70 12.39
C LYS A 384 -14.99 14.09 12.61
N VAL A 385 -15.44 14.72 11.54
CA VAL A 385 -16.22 15.97 11.61
C VAL A 385 -17.70 15.62 11.50
N THR A 386 -18.50 16.06 12.47
CA THR A 386 -19.96 15.98 12.42
C THR A 386 -20.54 17.40 12.35
N ASP A 387 -21.87 17.51 12.21
CA ASP A 387 -22.53 18.82 12.21
C ASP A 387 -22.42 19.56 13.55
N THR A 388 -22.12 18.84 14.64
CA THR A 388 -22.17 19.36 16.01
C THR A 388 -20.84 19.31 16.75
N ALA A 389 -19.84 18.59 16.24
CA ALA A 389 -18.53 18.46 16.87
C ALA A 389 -17.44 18.03 15.90
N VAL A 390 -16.20 18.35 16.24
CA VAL A 390 -15.02 17.66 15.72
C VAL A 390 -14.60 16.64 16.78
N GLU A 391 -14.56 15.37 16.41
CA GLU A 391 -14.18 14.26 17.29
C GLU A 391 -12.84 13.66 16.83
N VAL A 392 -11.93 13.42 17.76
CA VAL A 392 -10.69 12.67 17.54
C VAL A 392 -10.73 11.41 18.40
N TYR A 393 -10.52 10.28 17.74
CA TYR A 393 -10.55 8.95 18.35
C TYR A 393 -9.10 8.47 18.48
N LEU A 394 -8.59 8.44 19.70
CA LEU A 394 -7.27 7.90 20.02
C LEU A 394 -7.41 6.40 20.36
N PRO A 395 -6.74 5.49 19.65
CA PRO A 395 -6.68 4.09 20.04
C PRO A 395 -6.07 3.92 21.44
N VAL A 396 -6.76 3.16 22.29
CA VAL A 396 -6.33 2.86 23.67
C VAL A 396 -6.51 1.38 23.99
N GLU A 397 -5.85 0.94 25.03
CA GLU A 397 -5.93 -0.40 25.60
C GLU A 397 -6.60 -0.36 26.97
N LEU A 398 -7.57 -1.24 27.17
CA LEU A 398 -8.31 -1.39 28.41
C LEU A 398 -7.88 -2.69 29.09
N PRO A 399 -7.10 -2.63 30.18
CA PRO A 399 -6.78 -3.80 30.97
C PRO A 399 -8.06 -4.35 31.63
N LEU A 400 -8.31 -5.64 31.46
CA LEU A 400 -9.45 -6.32 32.03
C LEU A 400 -8.96 -7.19 33.18
N PRO A 401 -9.27 -6.82 34.45
CA PRO A 401 -8.93 -7.65 35.59
C PRO A 401 -9.69 -8.97 35.50
N ASN A 402 -8.95 -10.07 35.46
CA ASN A 402 -9.47 -11.43 35.57
C ASN A 402 -8.60 -12.16 36.60
N VAL A 403 -9.19 -13.09 37.35
CA VAL A 403 -8.61 -13.69 38.58
C VAL A 403 -7.23 -14.30 38.33
N ASN A 404 -6.99 -14.84 37.13
CA ASN A 404 -5.78 -15.62 36.82
C ASN A 404 -4.86 -14.97 35.77
N LYS A 405 -5.31 -13.93 35.06
CA LYS A 405 -4.54 -13.28 34.00
C LYS A 405 -5.07 -11.88 33.74
N VAL A 406 -4.19 -10.90 33.53
CA VAL A 406 -4.63 -9.59 33.06
C VAL A 406 -4.85 -9.66 31.56
N GLU A 407 -6.12 -9.68 31.15
CA GLU A 407 -6.52 -9.57 29.76
C GLU A 407 -6.46 -8.10 29.31
N THR A 408 -6.49 -7.84 28.00
CA THR A 408 -6.52 -6.47 27.48
C THR A 408 -7.49 -6.43 26.31
N ALA A 409 -8.43 -5.48 26.34
CA ALA A 409 -9.31 -5.18 25.23
C ALA A 409 -8.82 -3.93 24.51
N ARG A 410 -9.19 -3.82 23.23
CA ARG A 410 -8.99 -2.60 22.44
C ARG A 410 -10.12 -1.62 22.74
N GLY A 411 -9.81 -0.33 22.68
CA GLY A 411 -10.80 0.72 22.76
C GLY A 411 -10.35 1.99 22.08
N ARG A 412 -11.18 3.02 22.19
CA ARG A 412 -10.90 4.36 21.66
C ARG A 412 -11.29 5.39 22.70
N LEU A 413 -10.36 6.28 23.02
CA LEU A 413 -10.65 7.49 23.76
C LEU A 413 -11.15 8.54 22.77
N VAL A 414 -12.35 9.04 22.97
CA VAL A 414 -12.94 10.07 22.12
C VAL A 414 -12.79 11.41 22.80
N VAL A 415 -12.06 12.32 22.16
CA VAL A 415 -12.01 13.72 22.53
C VAL A 415 -12.77 14.53 21.49
N ALA A 416 -13.42 15.61 21.91
CA ALA A 416 -14.18 16.44 21.00
C ALA A 416 -14.09 17.92 21.34
N THR A 417 -14.35 18.74 20.33
CA THR A 417 -14.65 20.15 20.48
C THR A 417 -15.98 20.47 19.80
N LYS A 418 -16.76 21.36 20.42
CA LYS A 418 -18.08 21.80 19.95
C LYS A 418 -18.11 23.30 19.62
N ASP A 419 -16.93 23.89 19.41
CA ASP A 419 -16.81 25.32 19.12
C ASP A 419 -17.58 25.66 17.83
N PRO A 420 -18.66 26.47 17.90
CA PRO A 420 -19.48 26.78 16.73
C PRO A 420 -18.72 27.58 15.68
N ALA A 421 -17.77 28.42 16.08
CA ALA A 421 -16.96 29.21 15.14
C ALA A 421 -16.03 28.29 14.32
N LEU A 422 -15.42 27.31 14.98
CA LEU A 422 -14.59 26.29 14.33
C LEU A 422 -15.40 25.47 13.32
N LEU A 423 -16.60 25.02 13.71
CA LEU A 423 -17.47 24.20 12.85
C LEU A 423 -17.95 24.96 11.62
N GLU A 424 -18.32 26.23 11.79
CA GLU A 424 -18.73 27.09 10.69
C GLU A 424 -17.57 27.34 9.72
N GLU A 425 -16.37 27.59 10.23
CA GLU A 425 -15.18 27.75 9.40
C GLU A 425 -14.82 26.46 8.65
N LEU A 426 -14.91 25.28 9.29
CA LEU A 426 -14.70 24.00 8.61
C LEU A 426 -15.66 23.80 7.45
N LYS A 427 -16.94 24.18 7.63
CA LYS A 427 -17.95 24.13 6.56
C LYS A 427 -17.59 25.07 5.41
N GLN A 428 -17.22 26.31 5.72
CA GLN A 428 -16.82 27.32 4.73
C GLN A 428 -15.58 26.89 3.93
N ARG A 429 -14.53 26.41 4.62
CA ARG A 429 -13.30 25.93 3.96
C ARG A 429 -13.54 24.66 3.15
N LYS A 430 -14.38 23.74 3.63
CA LYS A 430 -14.78 22.56 2.85
C LYS A 430 -15.52 22.98 1.57
N ALA A 431 -16.42 23.95 1.65
CA ALA A 431 -17.13 24.48 0.48
C ALA A 431 -16.16 25.14 -0.52
N ALA A 432 -15.20 25.92 -0.03
CA ALA A 432 -14.16 26.52 -0.88
C ALA A 432 -13.29 25.45 -1.57
N ALA A 433 -12.90 24.40 -0.85
CA ALA A 433 -12.16 23.29 -1.41
C ALA A 433 -12.93 22.55 -2.52
N VAL A 434 -14.22 22.30 -2.31
CA VAL A 434 -15.12 21.72 -3.33
C VAL A 434 -15.27 22.65 -4.54
N ALA A 435 -15.22 23.98 -4.33
CA ALA A 435 -15.25 24.97 -5.39
C ALA A 435 -13.92 25.11 -6.17
N GLY A 436 -12.91 24.30 -5.86
CA GLY A 436 -11.65 24.24 -6.63
C GLY A 436 -10.50 25.06 -6.04
N GLU A 437 -10.49 25.30 -4.73
CA GLU A 437 -9.32 25.83 -4.02
C GLU A 437 -8.05 25.06 -4.41
N GLN A 438 -6.98 25.77 -4.77
CA GLN A 438 -5.72 25.14 -5.11
C GLN A 438 -5.02 24.62 -3.84
N PRO A 439 -4.64 23.34 -3.78
CA PRO A 439 -3.93 22.80 -2.64
C PRO A 439 -2.48 23.31 -2.58
N SER A 440 -1.89 23.31 -1.39
CA SER A 440 -0.53 23.75 -1.11
C SER A 440 0.28 22.67 -0.37
N LEU A 441 1.60 22.68 -0.58
CA LEU A 441 2.55 21.85 0.19
C LEU A 441 2.81 22.38 1.60
N ASN A 442 2.53 23.65 1.87
CA ASN A 442 2.78 24.29 3.15
C ASN A 442 1.46 24.72 3.82
N PRO A 443 1.36 24.64 5.15
CA PRO A 443 0.18 25.10 5.87
C PRO A 443 0.02 26.62 5.71
N PRO A 444 -1.21 27.11 5.43
CA PRO A 444 -1.52 28.53 5.45
C PRO A 444 -1.26 29.16 6.85
N PRO A 445 -0.72 30.39 6.94
CA PRO A 445 -0.32 31.00 8.21
C PRO A 445 -1.51 31.35 9.12
N ASP A 446 -2.70 31.56 8.57
CA ASP A 446 -3.92 31.86 9.32
C ASP A 446 -4.41 30.68 10.19
N LEU A 447 -3.89 29.48 9.92
CA LEU A 447 -4.22 28.26 10.65
C LEU A 447 -3.63 28.21 12.07
N GLU A 448 -2.59 28.99 12.37
CA GLU A 448 -1.95 29.02 13.70
C GLU A 448 -2.93 29.37 14.83
N ARG A 449 -3.99 30.13 14.52
CA ARG A 449 -5.04 30.47 15.49
C ARG A 449 -5.76 29.24 16.06
N TRP A 450 -5.74 28.11 15.35
CA TRP A 450 -6.36 26.86 15.76
C TRP A 450 -5.38 25.89 16.46
N ALA A 451 -4.16 26.35 16.76
CA ALA A 451 -3.24 25.59 17.61
C ALA A 451 -3.78 25.38 19.04
N SER A 452 -4.68 26.24 19.51
CA SER A 452 -5.21 26.28 20.89
C SER A 452 -6.69 25.88 20.98
N VAL A 453 -7.13 24.92 20.19
CA VAL A 453 -8.50 24.39 20.23
C VAL A 453 -8.80 23.81 21.63
N ARG A 454 -9.95 24.20 22.19
CA ARG A 454 -10.43 23.63 23.45
C ARG A 454 -11.03 22.25 23.20
N TRP A 455 -10.27 21.23 23.59
CA TRP A 455 -10.69 19.84 23.59
C TRP A 455 -11.28 19.43 24.93
N ARG A 456 -12.14 18.42 24.91
CA ARG A 456 -12.54 17.68 26.10
C ARG A 456 -12.63 16.19 25.78
N VAL A 457 -12.38 15.34 26.77
CA VAL A 457 -12.69 13.92 26.69
C VAL A 457 -14.19 13.76 26.81
N VAL A 458 -14.80 13.05 25.86
CA VAL A 458 -16.25 12.82 25.84
C VAL A 458 -16.59 11.44 26.38
N ARG A 459 -15.86 10.42 25.91
CA ARG A 459 -16.17 9.02 26.21
C ARG A 459 -15.00 8.09 25.89
N VAL A 460 -15.10 6.86 26.38
CA VAL A 460 -14.26 5.72 26.06
C VAL A 460 -15.12 4.64 25.42
N GLU A 461 -14.77 4.25 24.21
CA GLU A 461 -15.45 3.21 23.44
C GLU A 461 -14.67 1.89 23.50
N SER A 462 -15.34 0.77 23.81
CA SER A 462 -14.76 -0.58 23.71
C SER A 462 -15.88 -1.63 23.69
N ASP A 463 -15.67 -2.72 22.96
CA ASP A 463 -16.53 -3.92 23.00
C ASP A 463 -16.20 -4.84 24.20
N LEU A 464 -15.11 -4.53 24.91
CA LEU A 464 -14.51 -5.31 25.99
C LEU A 464 -14.23 -6.76 25.60
N VAL A 465 -13.99 -7.01 24.31
CA VAL A 465 -13.57 -8.32 23.82
C VAL A 465 -12.08 -8.46 24.11
N PRO A 466 -11.66 -9.42 24.95
CA PRO A 466 -10.26 -9.59 25.27
C PRO A 466 -9.49 -10.03 24.02
N VAL A 467 -8.42 -9.30 23.72
CA VAL A 467 -7.49 -9.66 22.64
C VAL A 467 -6.46 -10.61 23.22
N THR A 468 -6.54 -11.87 22.81
CA THR A 468 -5.49 -12.83 23.11
C THR A 468 -4.42 -12.68 22.04
N LEU A 469 -3.25 -12.15 22.40
CA LEU A 469 -2.07 -12.28 21.54
C LEU A 469 -1.80 -13.78 21.41
N GLY A 470 -2.16 -14.34 20.26
CA GLY A 470 -1.82 -15.72 19.95
C GLY A 470 -0.30 -15.89 20.09
N PRO A 471 0.19 -17.08 20.50
CA PRO A 471 1.61 -17.38 20.39
C PRO A 471 2.00 -17.04 18.94
N ALA A 472 3.06 -16.21 18.78
CA ALA A 472 3.55 -15.78 17.47
C ALA A 472 3.46 -16.98 16.53
N ALA A 473 2.63 -16.90 15.49
CA ALA A 473 2.33 -18.03 14.62
C ALA A 473 3.66 -18.62 14.15
N GLY A 474 4.10 -19.69 14.80
CA GLY A 474 5.48 -20.14 14.73
C GLY A 474 5.80 -20.39 13.27
N ASP A 475 6.80 -19.68 12.75
CA ASP A 475 7.24 -19.60 11.35
C ASP A 475 6.68 -20.69 10.43
N ALA A 476 5.39 -20.60 10.09
CA ALA A 476 4.75 -21.49 9.13
C ALA A 476 5.30 -21.24 7.71
N ARG A 477 6.15 -20.21 7.56
CA ARG A 477 6.97 -19.93 6.38
C ARG A 477 8.25 -20.79 6.29
N SER A 478 8.61 -21.55 7.32
CA SER A 478 9.72 -22.51 7.26
C SER A 478 9.31 -23.89 6.73
N GLY A 479 8.01 -24.11 6.47
CA GLY A 479 7.56 -25.16 5.56
C GLY A 479 7.94 -24.78 4.13
N GLY A 480 9.24 -24.87 3.81
CA GLY A 480 9.72 -24.74 2.45
C GLY A 480 8.90 -25.67 1.54
N PRO A 481 8.58 -25.25 0.30
CA PRO A 481 7.89 -26.12 -0.63
C PRO A 481 8.71 -27.40 -0.71
N GLY A 482 8.13 -28.52 -0.28
CA GLY A 482 8.73 -29.83 -0.48
C GLY A 482 9.11 -29.92 -1.94
N GLY A 483 10.41 -29.86 -2.22
CA GLY A 483 10.92 -29.97 -3.58
C GLY A 483 10.40 -31.27 -4.17
N PRO A 484 9.98 -31.29 -5.44
CA PRO A 484 9.64 -32.55 -6.08
C PRO A 484 10.83 -33.48 -5.94
N GLY A 485 10.63 -34.60 -5.24
CA GLY A 485 11.58 -35.71 -5.25
C GLY A 485 11.82 -36.09 -6.71
N HIS A 486 13.10 -36.17 -7.07
CA HIS A 486 13.60 -36.48 -8.41
C HIS A 486 12.99 -37.72 -9.02
#